data_AF-A0A2N3QU82-F1
#
_entry.id   AF-A0A2N3QU82-F1
#
_cell.length_a   1.000
_cell.length_b   1.000
_cell.length_c   1.000
_cell.angle_alpha   90.00
_cell.angle_beta   90.00
_cell.angle_gamma   90.00
#
_symmetry.space_group_name_H-M   'P 1'
#
loop_
_entity.id
_entity.type
_entity.pdbx_description
1 polymer ?
#
loop_
_entity_poly.entity_id
_entity_poly.type
_entity_poly.pdbx_seq_one_letter_code
_entity_poly.pdbx_strand_id
1 'polypeptide(L)'
;MDEQTATPKARTMEFSTRLKDLRAQSALSQEQLARRIGVSRQAITKWESGAGRPELESLVALADVFAVSIDALLGIDDAHAGPARGEYRYESATNYDVDGGKHFDIDCGSIYACVIRGYDGEQLHVRVVSNTVANLARHFKVSVDDRPKRLDVQVRRGTGISETLAKDDVTVIIWVPQRYVTTVECAAKAQEAHVRGLTCDSLELDVRTPRLSLDDVHAHVEVNCNLDMEIDCASIDGRVDVNQLSSTSRITVPKDVPIAVLTHGLRTRTIVGSGVRQDEDSPNIVELNGVASELIIEGR
;
A
#
# COMPACT_ATOMS: atom_id res chain seq x y z
N MET A 1 -26.74 -22.24 33.28
CA MET A 1 -25.68 -23.09 32.69
C MET A 1 -25.19 -22.26 31.53
N ASP A 2 -24.36 -21.28 31.84
CA ASP A 2 -24.03 -20.19 30.93
C ASP A 2 -22.78 -20.54 30.14
N GLU A 3 -22.97 -20.68 28.84
CA GLU A 3 -21.92 -20.89 27.85
C GLU A 3 -21.38 -19.53 27.43
N GLN A 4 -20.27 -19.12 28.04
CA GLN A 4 -19.54 -17.91 27.64
C GLN A 4 -18.69 -18.23 26.41
N THR A 5 -19.14 -17.71 25.27
CA THR A 5 -18.44 -17.65 24.00
C THR A 5 -17.20 -16.75 24.13
N ALA A 6 -16.02 -17.35 24.17
CA ALA A 6 -14.76 -16.64 24.10
C ALA A 6 -14.53 -16.13 22.66
N THR A 7 -14.49 -14.81 22.51
CA THR A 7 -14.04 -14.09 21.31
C THR A 7 -12.59 -14.48 20.97
N PRO A 8 -12.22 -14.71 19.70
CA PRO A 8 -10.82 -14.95 19.34
C PRO A 8 -10.03 -13.65 19.52
N LYS A 9 -9.12 -13.61 20.49
CA LYS A 9 -8.10 -12.56 20.60
C LYS A 9 -7.26 -12.55 19.32
N ALA A 10 -7.26 -11.43 18.60
CA ALA A 10 -6.29 -11.16 17.54
C ALA A 10 -4.88 -11.43 18.09
N ARG A 11 -4.09 -12.27 17.40
CA ARG A 11 -2.70 -12.53 17.79
C ARG A 11 -1.84 -11.35 17.35
N THR A 12 -1.65 -10.37 18.23
CA THR A 12 -0.60 -9.35 18.10
C THR A 12 0.76 -10.05 17.99
N MET A 13 1.54 -9.77 16.93
CA MET A 13 2.91 -10.27 16.85
C MET A 13 3.81 -9.56 17.85
N GLU A 14 4.58 -10.34 18.60
CA GLU A 14 5.52 -9.81 19.59
C GLU A 14 6.71 -9.11 18.89
N PHE A 15 7.05 -7.91 19.37
CA PHE A 15 8.16 -7.06 18.90
C PHE A 15 9.47 -7.84 18.63
N SER A 16 9.80 -8.81 19.49
CA SER A 16 11.02 -9.62 19.37
C SER A 16 11.11 -10.40 18.06
N THR A 17 9.98 -10.93 17.59
CA THR A 17 9.89 -11.68 16.33
C THR A 17 10.02 -10.73 15.15
N ARG A 18 9.30 -9.60 15.21
CA ARG A 18 9.30 -8.59 14.15
C ARG A 18 10.67 -7.95 13.92
N LEU A 19 11.37 -7.62 15.01
CA LEU A 19 12.74 -7.12 14.94
C LEU A 19 13.68 -8.10 14.24
N LYS A 20 13.56 -9.39 14.55
CA LYS A 20 14.38 -10.44 13.95
C LYS A 20 14.11 -10.59 12.45
N ASP A 21 12.84 -10.49 12.07
CA ASP A 21 12.40 -10.60 10.68
C ASP A 21 12.85 -9.41 9.84
N LEU A 22 12.67 -8.18 10.33
CA LEU A 22 13.18 -6.97 9.68
C LEU A 22 14.70 -7.02 9.49
N ARG A 23 15.43 -7.46 10.53
CA ARG A 23 16.88 -7.64 10.42
C ARG A 23 17.26 -8.64 9.32
N ALA A 24 16.55 -9.77 9.24
CA ALA A 24 16.80 -10.79 8.24
C ALA A 24 16.47 -10.29 6.81
N GLN A 25 15.38 -9.53 6.65
CA GLN A 25 14.98 -8.92 5.38
C GLN A 25 16.00 -7.89 4.87
N SER A 26 16.63 -7.14 5.78
CA SER A 26 17.72 -6.22 5.45
C SER A 26 19.08 -6.90 5.28
N ALA A 27 19.14 -8.24 5.29
CA ALA A 27 20.36 -9.05 5.19
C ALA A 27 21.44 -8.67 6.23
N LEU A 28 21.05 -8.18 7.41
CA LEU A 28 21.97 -7.77 8.47
C LEU A 28 22.19 -8.92 9.47
N SER A 29 23.43 -9.14 9.88
CA SER A 29 23.72 -9.90 11.11
C SER A 29 23.38 -9.07 12.35
N GLN A 30 23.17 -9.73 13.49
CA GLN A 30 22.94 -9.02 14.78
C GLN A 30 24.10 -8.06 15.11
N GLU A 31 25.33 -8.44 14.75
CA GLU A 31 26.53 -7.61 14.91
C GLU A 31 26.49 -6.36 14.03
N GLN A 32 26.05 -6.48 12.78
CA GLN A 32 25.93 -5.34 11.86
C GLN A 32 24.80 -4.40 12.28
N LEU A 33 23.65 -4.93 12.70
CA LEU A 33 22.55 -4.10 13.20
C LEU A 33 22.98 -3.33 14.46
N ALA A 34 23.61 -4.02 15.40
CA ALA A 34 24.15 -3.43 16.63
C ALA A 34 25.08 -2.23 16.34
N ARG A 35 26.03 -2.40 15.41
CA ARG A 35 26.93 -1.32 14.99
C ARG A 35 26.20 -0.15 14.35
N ARG A 36 25.15 -0.42 13.58
CA ARG A 36 24.42 0.59 12.80
C ARG A 36 23.58 1.52 13.69
N ILE A 37 23.05 1.00 14.80
CA ILE A 37 22.25 1.78 15.76
C ILE A 37 23.02 2.12 17.06
N GLY A 38 24.32 1.83 17.12
CA GLY A 38 25.18 2.22 18.24
C GLY A 38 24.96 1.44 19.55
N VAL A 39 24.54 0.18 19.48
CA VAL A 39 24.31 -0.68 20.67
C VAL A 39 25.18 -1.93 20.66
N SER A 40 25.19 -2.69 21.76
CA SER A 40 25.92 -3.96 21.81
C SER A 40 25.17 -5.07 21.06
N ARG A 41 25.89 -6.03 20.46
CA ARG A 41 25.27 -7.24 19.88
C ARG A 41 24.39 -7.99 20.88
N GLN A 42 24.79 -8.00 22.16
CA GLN A 42 24.02 -8.64 23.24
C GLN A 42 22.66 -7.97 23.44
N ALA A 43 22.55 -6.64 23.26
CA ALA A 43 21.28 -5.93 23.30
C ALA A 43 20.35 -6.44 22.18
N ILE A 44 20.85 -6.55 20.94
CA ILE A 44 20.08 -7.12 19.82
C ILE A 44 19.63 -8.55 20.12
N THR A 45 20.52 -9.42 20.63
CA THR A 45 20.16 -10.80 21.01
C THR A 45 19.08 -10.83 22.09
N LYS A 46 19.16 -9.95 23.09
CA LYS A 46 18.18 -9.84 24.17
C LYS A 46 16.81 -9.39 23.66
N TRP A 47 16.78 -8.44 22.73
CA TRP A 47 15.55 -7.96 22.11
C TRP A 47 14.92 -9.01 21.19
N GLU A 48 15.70 -9.68 20.34
CA GLU A 48 15.21 -10.72 19.42
C GLU A 48 14.76 -12.01 20.13
N SER A 49 15.17 -12.23 21.38
CA SER A 49 14.73 -13.36 22.20
C SER A 49 13.57 -13.03 23.14
N GLY A 50 13.10 -11.78 23.15
CA GLY A 50 12.03 -11.32 24.04
C GLY A 50 12.47 -11.16 25.51
N ALA A 51 13.76 -11.36 25.82
CA ALA A 51 14.31 -11.21 27.16
C ALA A 51 14.53 -9.74 27.60
N GLY A 52 14.16 -8.78 26.76
CA GLY A 52 14.20 -7.34 27.05
C GLY A 52 13.61 -6.51 25.91
N ARG A 53 13.41 -5.22 26.15
CA ARG A 53 12.93 -4.26 25.15
C ARG A 53 13.94 -3.11 24.96
N PRO A 54 14.02 -2.54 23.75
CA PRO A 54 14.80 -1.32 23.50
C PRO A 54 14.16 -0.11 24.17
N GLU A 55 14.97 0.92 24.38
CA GLU A 55 14.52 2.24 24.80
C GLU A 55 14.12 3.08 23.58
N LEU A 56 13.48 4.24 23.80
CA LEU A 56 12.90 5.06 22.74
C LEU A 56 13.94 5.44 21.65
N GLU A 57 15.14 5.85 22.05
CA GLU A 57 16.21 6.21 21.10
C GLU A 57 16.60 5.03 20.21
N SER A 58 16.67 3.82 20.78
CA SER A 58 16.94 2.61 20.02
C SER A 58 15.78 2.22 19.11
N LEU A 59 14.53 2.48 19.52
CA LEU A 59 13.35 2.25 18.67
C LEU A 59 13.34 3.17 17.45
N VAL A 60 13.63 4.46 17.64
CA VAL A 60 13.78 5.43 16.54
C VAL A 60 14.87 4.98 15.57
N ALA A 61 16.05 4.63 16.10
CA ALA A 61 17.16 4.17 15.26
C ALA A 61 16.85 2.87 14.51
N LEU A 62 16.09 1.94 15.11
CA LEU A 62 15.64 0.72 14.46
C LEU A 62 14.62 1.03 13.34
N ALA A 63 13.66 1.91 13.61
CA ALA A 63 12.68 2.38 12.64
C ALA A 63 13.37 3.00 11.41
N ASP A 64 14.35 3.87 11.63
CA ASP A 64 15.15 4.49 10.57
C ASP A 64 15.95 3.46 9.76
N VAL A 65 16.60 2.50 10.43
CA VAL A 65 17.40 1.47 9.74
C VAL A 65 16.56 0.57 8.85
N PHE A 66 15.30 0.31 9.23
CA PHE A 66 14.40 -0.56 8.48
C PHE A 66 13.42 0.20 7.57
N ALA A 67 13.45 1.54 7.59
CA ALA A 67 12.49 2.39 6.89
C ALA A 67 11.02 2.00 7.21
N VAL A 68 10.71 1.83 8.50
CA VAL A 68 9.37 1.54 9.00
C VAL A 68 8.98 2.55 10.09
N SER A 69 7.69 2.77 10.31
CA SER A 69 7.23 3.53 11.48
C SER A 69 7.56 2.79 12.78
N ILE A 70 7.65 3.52 13.90
CA ILE A 70 7.79 2.90 15.23
C ILE A 70 6.56 2.04 15.54
N ASP A 71 5.38 2.48 15.13
CA ASP A 71 4.14 1.72 15.29
C ASP A 71 4.17 0.41 14.50
N ALA A 72 4.68 0.42 13.27
CA ALA A 72 4.95 -0.79 12.52
C ALA A 72 5.98 -1.65 13.25
N LEU A 73 7.12 -1.11 13.69
CA LEU A 73 8.13 -1.87 14.42
C LEU A 73 7.57 -2.55 15.70
N LEU A 74 6.63 -1.88 16.38
CA LEU A 74 5.98 -2.36 17.60
C LEU A 74 4.74 -3.24 17.35
N GLY A 75 4.29 -3.38 16.10
CA GLY A 75 3.08 -4.14 15.74
C GLY A 75 1.77 -3.44 16.16
N ILE A 76 1.77 -2.10 16.17
CA ILE A 76 0.63 -1.25 16.53
C ILE A 76 -0.18 -0.86 15.26
N ASP A 77 0.43 -0.89 14.07
CA ASP A 77 -0.16 -0.49 12.77
C ASP A 77 -1.07 -1.53 12.09
N ASP A 78 -1.48 -2.60 12.79
CA ASP A 78 -2.33 -3.69 12.25
C ASP A 78 -3.75 -3.24 11.80
N ALA A 79 -4.06 -1.94 11.82
CA ALA A 79 -5.32 -1.39 11.31
C ALA A 79 -5.24 -0.80 9.88
N HIS A 80 -4.06 -0.41 9.37
CA HIS A 80 -3.97 0.31 8.08
C HIS A 80 -2.76 -0.07 7.20
N ALA A 81 -1.96 -1.06 7.60
CA ALA A 81 -0.90 -1.62 6.76
C ALA A 81 -1.29 -3.00 6.23
N GLY A 82 -1.52 -3.09 4.92
CA GLY A 82 -1.60 -4.40 4.25
C GLY A 82 -0.41 -5.30 4.66
N PRO A 83 -0.64 -6.59 4.97
CA PRO A 83 0.31 -7.43 5.69
C PRO A 83 1.71 -7.50 5.07
N ALA A 84 2.73 -7.53 5.95
CA ALA A 84 4.14 -7.66 5.58
C ALA A 84 4.50 -9.08 5.11
N ARG A 85 5.63 -9.20 4.42
CA ARG A 85 6.14 -10.47 3.85
C ARG A 85 6.46 -11.45 4.99
N GLY A 86 5.58 -12.43 5.21
CA GLY A 86 5.63 -13.41 6.31
C GLY A 86 4.31 -13.62 7.05
N GLU A 87 3.30 -12.77 6.83
CA GLU A 87 2.02 -12.80 7.53
C GLU A 87 0.94 -13.67 6.85
N TYR A 88 1.16 -14.08 5.61
CA TYR A 88 0.19 -14.87 4.87
C TYR A 88 0.54 -16.36 4.89
N ARG A 89 -0.44 -17.18 5.25
CA ARG A 89 -0.31 -18.64 5.27
C ARG A 89 -0.01 -19.25 3.91
N TYR A 90 -0.51 -18.63 2.84
CA TYR A 90 -0.37 -19.12 1.47
C TYR A 90 0.10 -18.01 0.54
N GLU A 91 0.95 -18.39 -0.41
CA GLU A 91 1.53 -17.49 -1.39
C GLU A 91 1.70 -18.17 -2.75
N SER A 92 1.51 -17.37 -3.81
CA SER A 92 1.98 -17.64 -5.17
C SER A 92 2.78 -16.43 -5.64
N ALA A 93 4.04 -16.63 -6.03
CA ALA A 93 4.94 -15.56 -6.46
C ALA A 93 5.31 -15.72 -7.94
N THR A 94 5.46 -14.59 -8.64
CA THR A 94 5.97 -14.51 -10.01
C THR A 94 6.96 -13.35 -10.05
N ASN A 95 8.19 -13.63 -10.48
CA ASN A 95 9.24 -12.64 -10.66
C ASN A 95 9.55 -12.53 -12.15
N TYR A 96 9.75 -11.32 -12.65
CA TYR A 96 10.02 -11.07 -14.06
C TYR A 96 11.10 -9.99 -14.19
N ASP A 97 12.16 -10.26 -14.96
CA ASP A 97 13.22 -9.29 -15.24
C ASP A 97 12.70 -8.19 -16.17
N VAL A 98 12.86 -6.93 -15.78
CA VAL A 98 12.38 -5.79 -16.58
C VAL A 98 13.55 -5.10 -17.25
N ASP A 99 13.40 -4.74 -18.53
CA ASP A 99 14.40 -4.00 -19.29
C ASP A 99 13.86 -2.70 -19.91
N GLY A 100 14.64 -1.62 -19.78
CA GLY A 100 14.25 -0.31 -20.30
C GLY A 100 13.06 0.32 -19.57
N GLY A 101 12.78 1.59 -19.90
CA GLY A 101 11.62 2.30 -19.35
C GLY A 101 10.31 1.80 -19.97
N LYS A 102 9.33 1.44 -19.13
CA LYS A 102 8.04 0.88 -19.53
C LYS A 102 6.87 1.54 -18.79
N HIS A 103 5.73 1.56 -19.47
CA HIS A 103 4.40 1.70 -18.87
C HIS A 103 3.95 0.34 -18.33
N PHE A 104 3.60 0.27 -17.06
CA PHE A 104 3.12 -0.94 -16.40
C PHE A 104 1.59 -0.92 -16.39
N ASP A 105 0.96 -1.80 -17.16
CA ASP A 105 -0.49 -2.00 -17.15
C ASP A 105 -0.82 -3.23 -16.31
N ILE A 106 -1.51 -3.03 -15.18
CA ILE A 106 -1.73 -4.05 -14.15
C ILE A 106 -3.23 -4.29 -13.96
N ASP A 107 -3.72 -5.49 -14.26
CA ASP A 107 -5.07 -5.94 -13.91
C ASP A 107 -5.01 -6.98 -12.78
N CYS A 108 -5.47 -6.59 -11.59
CA CYS A 108 -5.52 -7.47 -10.41
C CYS A 108 -6.82 -8.28 -10.29
N GLY A 109 -7.80 -8.04 -11.16
CA GLY A 109 -9.08 -8.70 -11.15
C GLY A 109 -9.94 -8.34 -9.92
N SER A 110 -10.58 -9.35 -9.33
CA SER A 110 -11.52 -9.20 -8.19
C SER A 110 -11.00 -9.93 -6.97
N ILE A 111 -10.55 -9.17 -5.98
CA ILE A 111 -9.73 -9.62 -4.85
C ILE A 111 -10.06 -8.78 -3.60
N TYR A 112 -9.52 -9.12 -2.43
CA TYR A 112 -9.71 -8.32 -1.21
C TYR A 112 -8.94 -6.99 -1.29
N ALA A 113 -7.62 -7.05 -1.50
CA ALA A 113 -6.78 -5.84 -1.56
C ALA A 113 -5.75 -5.88 -2.69
N CYS A 114 -5.57 -4.74 -3.36
CA CYS A 114 -4.48 -4.52 -4.31
C CYS A 114 -3.42 -3.63 -3.65
N VAL A 115 -2.16 -4.02 -3.72
CA VAL A 115 -1.04 -3.28 -3.13
C VAL A 115 0.04 -3.09 -4.19
N ILE A 116 0.29 -1.85 -4.60
CA ILE A 116 1.41 -1.47 -5.47
C ILE A 116 2.51 -0.88 -4.59
N ARG A 117 3.74 -1.35 -4.76
CA ARG A 117 4.90 -0.85 -4.04
C ARG A 117 6.00 -0.50 -5.02
N GLY A 118 6.48 0.73 -5.02
CA GLY A 118 7.76 1.01 -5.66
C GLY A 118 8.90 0.46 -4.79
N TYR A 119 9.98 0.02 -5.43
CA TYR A 119 11.21 -0.36 -4.73
C TYR A 119 12.44 -0.20 -5.63
N ASP A 120 13.62 -0.14 -5.03
CA ASP A 120 14.88 -0.23 -5.76
C ASP A 120 15.25 -1.69 -6.02
N GLY A 121 15.18 -2.09 -7.29
CA GLY A 121 15.57 -3.40 -7.77
C GLY A 121 15.36 -3.52 -9.28
N GLU A 122 15.49 -4.75 -9.78
CA GLU A 122 15.53 -5.01 -11.22
C GLU A 122 14.35 -5.83 -11.75
N GLN A 123 13.61 -6.48 -10.85
CA GLN A 123 12.53 -7.39 -11.21
C GLN A 123 11.16 -6.83 -10.86
N LEU A 124 10.17 -7.08 -11.70
CA LEU A 124 8.79 -7.04 -11.26
C LEU A 124 8.55 -8.24 -10.33
N HIS A 125 7.98 -8.00 -9.15
CA HIS A 125 7.47 -9.08 -8.29
C HIS A 125 5.96 -8.99 -8.17
N VAL A 126 5.25 -10.06 -8.53
CA VAL A 126 3.81 -10.20 -8.33
C VAL A 126 3.57 -11.33 -7.34
N ARG A 127 2.95 -11.01 -6.21
CA ARG A 127 2.58 -12.00 -5.17
C ARG A 127 1.07 -12.01 -5.00
N VAL A 128 0.48 -13.18 -5.11
CA VAL A 128 -0.90 -13.45 -4.68
C VAL A 128 -0.80 -14.15 -3.34
N VAL A 129 -1.45 -13.62 -2.32
CA VAL A 129 -1.32 -14.08 -0.92
C VAL A 129 -2.67 -14.17 -0.23
N SER A 130 -2.80 -15.08 0.74
CA SER A 130 -4.04 -15.32 1.50
C SER A 130 -3.76 -16.14 2.77
N ASN A 131 -4.61 -16.01 3.78
CA ASN A 131 -4.62 -16.83 5.00
C ASN A 131 -5.61 -18.01 4.96
N THR A 132 -6.62 -17.91 4.11
CA THR A 132 -7.75 -18.84 4.01
C THR A 132 -7.72 -19.69 2.74
N VAL A 133 -7.13 -19.17 1.65
CA VAL A 133 -7.10 -19.84 0.34
C VAL A 133 -5.75 -20.51 0.11
N ALA A 134 -5.74 -21.84 0.22
CA ALA A 134 -4.58 -22.67 -0.13
C ALA A 134 -4.39 -22.78 -1.65
N ASN A 135 -3.22 -23.26 -2.09
CA ASN A 135 -2.93 -23.57 -3.49
C ASN A 135 -3.19 -22.41 -4.48
N LEU A 136 -2.84 -21.17 -4.08
CA LEU A 136 -3.14 -19.96 -4.85
C LEU A 136 -2.74 -20.04 -6.33
N ALA A 137 -1.60 -20.65 -6.66
CA ALA A 137 -1.15 -20.83 -8.06
C ALA A 137 -2.13 -21.64 -8.95
N ARG A 138 -3.00 -22.49 -8.36
CA ARG A 138 -4.06 -23.20 -9.10
C ARG A 138 -5.31 -22.35 -9.30
N HIS A 139 -5.52 -21.39 -8.41
CA HIS A 139 -6.72 -20.55 -8.37
C HIS A 139 -6.52 -19.19 -9.03
N PHE A 140 -5.28 -18.71 -9.10
CA PHE A 140 -4.91 -17.42 -9.68
C PHE A 140 -3.74 -17.62 -10.62
N LYS A 141 -3.94 -17.27 -11.89
CA LYS A 141 -2.92 -17.31 -12.92
C LYS A 141 -2.40 -15.91 -13.16
N VAL A 142 -1.12 -15.69 -12.86
CA VAL A 142 -0.40 -14.48 -13.22
C VAL A 142 0.18 -14.66 -14.62
N SER A 143 -0.01 -13.68 -15.50
CA SER A 143 0.64 -13.60 -16.81
C SER A 143 1.28 -12.24 -17.00
N VAL A 144 2.51 -12.23 -17.53
CA VAL A 144 3.26 -11.03 -17.89
C VAL A 144 3.49 -11.07 -19.40
N ASP A 145 3.02 -10.06 -20.12
CA ASP A 145 3.27 -9.84 -21.55
C ASP A 145 4.15 -8.59 -21.71
N ASP A 146 5.42 -8.82 -22.09
CA ASP A 146 6.42 -7.77 -22.20
C ASP A 146 6.59 -7.29 -23.64
N ARG A 147 6.44 -5.99 -23.83
CA ARG A 147 6.63 -5.27 -25.08
C ARG A 147 7.61 -4.13 -24.87
N PRO A 148 8.26 -3.61 -25.93
CA PRO A 148 9.36 -2.66 -25.80
C PRO A 148 9.13 -1.40 -24.94
N LYS A 149 7.88 -0.97 -24.74
CA LYS A 149 7.52 0.20 -23.92
C LYS A 149 6.38 -0.06 -22.93
N ARG A 150 5.90 -1.30 -22.86
CA ARG A 150 4.68 -1.65 -22.13
C ARG A 150 4.83 -3.04 -21.52
N LEU A 151 4.50 -3.16 -20.24
CA LEU A 151 4.50 -4.42 -19.51
C LEU A 151 3.08 -4.67 -19.02
N ASP A 152 2.39 -5.62 -19.65
CA ASP A 152 1.04 -6.02 -19.31
C ASP A 152 1.09 -7.14 -18.24
N VAL A 153 0.53 -6.89 -17.06
CA VAL A 153 0.49 -7.81 -15.93
C VAL A 153 -0.96 -8.14 -15.60
N GLN A 154 -1.35 -9.41 -15.70
CA GLN A 154 -2.73 -9.82 -15.43
C GLN A 154 -2.80 -10.94 -14.41
N VAL A 155 -3.62 -10.76 -13.37
CA VAL A 155 -3.93 -11.75 -12.35
C VAL A 155 -5.35 -12.28 -12.57
N ARG A 156 -5.45 -13.45 -13.21
CA ARG A 156 -6.75 -14.05 -13.56
C ARG A 156 -7.18 -15.10 -12.55
N ARG A 157 -8.37 -14.91 -11.96
CA ARG A 157 -9.04 -15.91 -11.12
C ARG A 157 -9.55 -17.08 -11.97
N GLY A 158 -9.19 -18.29 -11.60
CA GLY A 158 -9.66 -19.54 -12.20
C GLY A 158 -11.05 -19.94 -11.69
N THR A 159 -11.63 -20.97 -12.33
CA THR A 159 -12.99 -21.46 -12.02
C THR A 159 -13.09 -22.20 -10.69
N GLY A 160 -11.97 -22.61 -10.09
CA GLY A 160 -11.93 -23.39 -8.85
C GLY A 160 -12.13 -22.56 -7.56
N ILE A 161 -12.39 -21.26 -7.66
CA ILE A 161 -12.64 -20.37 -6.52
C ILE A 161 -13.71 -19.33 -6.88
N SER A 162 -14.60 -19.01 -5.95
CA SER A 162 -15.62 -17.97 -6.14
C SER A 162 -15.03 -16.56 -6.03
N GLU A 163 -15.70 -15.57 -6.63
CA GLU A 163 -15.29 -14.17 -6.45
C GLU A 163 -15.43 -13.70 -5.00
N THR A 164 -16.47 -14.15 -4.29
CA THR A 164 -16.69 -13.84 -2.88
C THR A 164 -15.49 -14.27 -2.04
N LEU A 165 -15.04 -15.53 -2.17
CA LEU A 165 -13.91 -16.02 -1.38
C LEU A 165 -12.61 -15.28 -1.73
N ALA A 166 -12.43 -14.88 -2.99
CA ALA A 166 -11.30 -14.04 -3.39
C ALA A 166 -11.36 -12.65 -2.74
N LYS A 167 -12.56 -12.05 -2.67
CA LYS A 167 -12.81 -10.75 -2.05
C LYS A 167 -12.78 -10.76 -0.53
N ASP A 168 -12.80 -11.92 0.11
CA ASP A 168 -12.73 -12.03 1.57
C ASP A 168 -11.29 -11.92 2.09
N ASP A 169 -10.29 -12.44 1.37
CA ASP A 169 -8.93 -12.59 1.95
C ASP A 169 -7.78 -12.71 0.93
N VAL A 170 -8.03 -12.59 -0.39
CA VAL A 170 -6.93 -12.65 -1.37
C VAL A 170 -6.37 -11.25 -1.60
N THR A 171 -5.08 -11.07 -1.31
CA THR A 171 -4.36 -9.83 -1.62
C THR A 171 -3.42 -10.05 -2.80
N VAL A 172 -3.36 -9.09 -3.71
CA VAL A 172 -2.34 -9.04 -4.77
C VAL A 172 -1.36 -7.92 -4.41
N ILE A 173 -0.08 -8.26 -4.29
CA ILE A 173 0.99 -7.31 -3.99
C ILE A 173 1.96 -7.28 -5.17
N ILE A 174 2.19 -6.10 -5.72
CA ILE A 174 3.08 -5.85 -6.84
C ILE A 174 4.22 -4.96 -6.38
N TRP A 175 5.47 -5.42 -6.52
CA TRP A 175 6.65 -4.58 -6.37
C TRP A 175 7.13 -4.15 -7.75
N VAL A 176 7.03 -2.85 -8.02
CA VAL A 176 7.42 -2.20 -9.27
C VAL A 176 8.85 -1.67 -9.13
N PRO A 177 9.81 -2.13 -9.97
CA PRO A 177 11.18 -1.63 -9.95
C PRO A 177 11.22 -0.20 -10.51
N GLN A 178 11.42 0.79 -9.64
CA GLN A 178 11.23 2.21 -9.97
C GLN A 178 12.18 2.73 -11.06
N ARG A 179 13.33 2.09 -11.25
CA ARG A 179 14.28 2.47 -12.31
C ARG A 179 13.74 2.26 -13.74
N TYR A 180 12.68 1.47 -13.90
CA TYR A 180 12.11 1.09 -15.19
C TYR A 180 10.70 1.64 -15.41
N VAL A 181 10.12 2.35 -14.45
CA VAL A 181 8.73 2.82 -14.55
C VAL A 181 8.68 4.22 -15.14
N THR A 182 7.82 4.41 -16.14
CA THR A 182 7.37 5.75 -16.57
C THR A 182 5.97 6.03 -16.05
N THR A 183 5.08 5.06 -16.23
CA THR A 183 3.66 5.15 -15.88
C THR A 183 3.20 3.83 -15.28
N VAL A 184 2.28 3.90 -14.32
CA VAL A 184 1.58 2.72 -13.80
C VAL A 184 0.08 2.92 -14.01
N GLU A 185 -0.56 2.00 -14.70
CA GLU A 185 -2.02 1.87 -14.78
C GLU A 185 -2.42 0.62 -13.97
N CYS A 186 -3.39 0.74 -13.08
CA CYS A 186 -3.85 -0.38 -12.27
C CYS A 186 -5.38 -0.47 -12.21
N ALA A 187 -5.91 -1.55 -12.77
CA ALA A 187 -7.30 -1.94 -12.64
C ALA A 187 -7.51 -2.97 -11.52
N ALA A 188 -8.46 -2.71 -10.61
CA ALA A 188 -8.82 -3.66 -9.56
C ALA A 188 -10.26 -3.48 -9.03
N LYS A 189 -10.95 -4.59 -8.76
CA LYS A 189 -12.21 -4.61 -7.98
C LYS A 189 -11.92 -5.15 -6.59
N ALA A 190 -11.68 -4.25 -5.63
CA ALA A 190 -11.13 -4.57 -4.32
C ALA A 190 -11.93 -3.92 -3.17
N GLN A 191 -11.75 -4.40 -1.95
CA GLN A 191 -12.19 -3.71 -0.73
C GLN A 191 -11.22 -2.61 -0.32
N GLU A 192 -9.95 -2.77 -0.69
CA GLU A 192 -8.87 -1.84 -0.37
C GLU A 192 -7.88 -1.77 -1.55
N ALA A 193 -7.35 -0.57 -1.79
CA ALA A 193 -6.23 -0.34 -2.68
C ALA A 193 -5.16 0.46 -1.95
N HIS A 194 -3.89 0.09 -2.14
CA HIS A 194 -2.77 0.74 -1.49
C HIS A 194 -1.64 0.96 -2.49
N VAL A 195 -1.11 2.18 -2.54
CA VAL A 195 0.11 2.49 -3.30
C VAL A 195 1.14 3.05 -2.32
N ARG A 196 2.35 2.49 -2.34
CA ARG A 196 3.41 2.86 -1.40
C ARG A 196 4.77 3.05 -2.06
N GLY A 197 5.48 4.11 -1.69
CA GLY A 197 6.88 4.33 -2.06
C GLY A 197 7.12 4.29 -3.56
N LEU A 198 6.24 4.91 -4.34
CA LEU A 198 6.24 4.85 -5.81
C LEU A 198 6.54 6.23 -6.40
N THR A 199 7.63 6.31 -7.15
CA THR A 199 7.97 7.47 -7.99
C THR A 199 7.78 7.12 -9.46
N CYS A 200 6.96 7.87 -10.18
CA CYS A 200 6.73 7.73 -11.62
C CYS A 200 6.13 9.03 -12.21
N ASP A 201 6.07 9.14 -13.54
CA ASP A 201 5.49 10.33 -14.18
C ASP A 201 3.97 10.41 -13.92
N SER A 202 3.28 9.26 -14.04
CA SER A 202 1.83 9.17 -13.88
C SER A 202 1.41 7.82 -13.29
N LEU A 203 0.38 7.87 -12.43
CA LEU A 203 -0.25 6.72 -11.79
C LEU A 203 -1.77 6.79 -12.03
N GLU A 204 -2.31 5.90 -12.84
CA GLU A 204 -3.74 5.79 -13.11
C GLU A 204 -4.33 4.59 -12.34
N LEU A 205 -5.38 4.84 -11.56
CA LEU A 205 -6.05 3.86 -10.71
C LEU A 205 -7.50 3.68 -11.13
N ASP A 206 -7.76 2.70 -12.00
CA ASP A 206 -9.09 2.22 -12.37
C ASP A 206 -9.63 1.22 -11.35
N VAL A 207 -9.90 1.75 -10.16
CA VAL A 207 -10.27 0.94 -9.01
C VAL A 207 -11.77 1.01 -8.72
N ARG A 208 -12.34 -0.11 -8.29
CA ARG A 208 -13.64 -0.16 -7.63
C ARG A 208 -13.39 -0.57 -6.19
N THR A 209 -13.11 0.42 -5.33
CA THR A 209 -12.77 0.24 -3.91
C THR A 209 -13.37 1.37 -3.07
N PRO A 210 -13.86 1.07 -1.85
CA PRO A 210 -14.26 2.10 -0.89
C PRO A 210 -13.08 2.72 -0.13
N ARG A 211 -11.89 2.12 -0.18
CA ARG A 211 -10.71 2.58 0.57
C ARG A 211 -9.47 2.60 -0.30
N LEU A 212 -8.77 3.73 -0.30
CA LEU A 212 -7.50 3.94 -0.99
C LEU A 212 -6.49 4.57 -0.04
N SER A 213 -5.26 4.07 -0.01
CA SER A 213 -4.14 4.75 0.67
C SER A 213 -3.04 5.08 -0.32
N LEU A 214 -2.56 6.33 -0.28
CA LEU A 214 -1.40 6.81 -1.01
C LEU A 214 -0.35 7.24 0.02
N ASP A 215 0.78 6.54 0.04
CA ASP A 215 1.84 6.70 1.04
C ASP A 215 3.19 6.79 0.32
N ASP A 216 3.90 7.91 0.43
CA ASP A 216 5.18 8.15 -0.26
C ASP A 216 5.04 7.96 -1.80
N VAL A 217 4.06 8.64 -2.39
CA VAL A 217 3.76 8.58 -3.82
C VAL A 217 4.11 9.91 -4.47
N HIS A 218 5.03 9.86 -5.45
CA HIS A 218 5.52 11.00 -6.22
C HIS A 218 5.13 10.80 -7.70
N ALA A 219 3.95 11.27 -8.06
CA ALA A 219 3.38 11.13 -9.42
C ALA A 219 2.21 12.10 -9.63
N HIS A 220 1.79 12.27 -10.89
CA HIS A 220 0.42 12.70 -11.17
C HIS A 220 -0.49 11.47 -11.01
N VAL A 221 -1.27 11.46 -9.93
CA VAL A 221 -2.19 10.38 -9.58
C VAL A 221 -3.59 10.68 -10.10
N GLU A 222 -4.17 9.78 -10.88
CA GLU A 222 -5.55 9.82 -11.34
C GLU A 222 -6.33 8.66 -10.74
N VAL A 223 -7.38 8.95 -9.99
CA VAL A 223 -8.24 7.95 -9.32
C VAL A 223 -9.59 7.92 -10.00
N ASN A 224 -9.86 6.85 -10.75
CA ASN A 224 -11.13 6.62 -11.44
C ASN A 224 -12.00 5.69 -10.60
N CYS A 225 -13.00 6.24 -9.88
CA CYS A 225 -13.91 5.43 -9.07
C CYS A 225 -15.32 6.03 -8.98
N ASN A 226 -16.33 5.16 -9.05
CA ASN A 226 -17.75 5.53 -8.91
C ASN A 226 -18.37 4.93 -7.64
N LEU A 227 -17.57 4.72 -6.60
CA LEU A 227 -18.02 4.40 -5.26
C LEU A 227 -17.69 5.58 -4.35
N ASP A 228 -18.40 5.67 -3.23
CA ASP A 228 -17.97 6.52 -2.12
C ASP A 228 -16.64 5.99 -1.58
N MET A 229 -15.63 6.84 -1.51
CA MET A 229 -14.28 6.47 -1.10
C MET A 229 -13.81 7.22 0.15
N GLU A 230 -13.05 6.52 0.98
CA GLU A 230 -12.09 7.13 1.92
C GLU A 230 -10.69 7.02 1.32
N ILE A 231 -10.06 8.16 1.04
CA ILE A 231 -8.71 8.26 0.49
C ILE A 231 -7.80 8.82 1.59
N ASP A 232 -6.84 8.03 2.06
CA ASP A 232 -5.80 8.47 3.00
C ASP A 232 -4.53 8.80 2.21
N CYS A 233 -4.22 10.09 2.08
CA CYS A 233 -3.02 10.58 1.41
C CYS A 233 -2.01 11.03 2.48
N ALA A 234 -1.11 10.12 2.86
CA ALA A 234 -0.13 10.36 3.92
C ALA A 234 0.95 11.37 3.50
N SER A 235 1.16 11.52 2.19
CA SER A 235 2.05 12.50 1.57
C SER A 235 1.46 12.94 0.24
N ILE A 236 1.60 14.21 -0.10
CA ILE A 236 1.28 14.73 -1.43
C ILE A 236 2.49 15.45 -2.00
N ASP A 237 2.94 14.98 -3.16
CA ASP A 237 3.97 15.61 -3.98
C ASP A 237 3.53 15.54 -5.44
N GLY A 238 2.98 16.64 -5.94
CA GLY A 238 2.33 16.71 -7.25
C GLY A 238 0.80 16.72 -7.17
N ARG A 239 0.14 15.98 -8.06
CA ARG A 239 -1.29 16.14 -8.34
C ARG A 239 -2.07 14.87 -8.07
N VAL A 240 -3.22 14.99 -7.42
CA VAL A 240 -4.18 13.92 -7.18
C VAL A 240 -5.55 14.31 -7.75
N ASP A 241 -5.92 13.67 -8.85
CA ASP A 241 -7.20 13.88 -9.53
C ASP A 241 -8.16 12.77 -9.14
N VAL A 242 -9.33 13.15 -8.62
CA VAL A 242 -10.40 12.22 -8.23
C VAL A 242 -11.52 12.34 -9.25
N ASN A 243 -11.63 11.31 -10.10
CA ASN A 243 -12.61 11.20 -11.18
C ASN A 243 -13.79 10.33 -10.74
N GLN A 244 -14.97 10.92 -10.55
CA GLN A 244 -16.13 10.22 -10.00
C GLN A 244 -17.49 10.61 -10.60
N LEU A 245 -18.40 9.64 -10.73
CA LEU A 245 -19.79 9.83 -11.15
C LEU A 245 -20.76 9.49 -10.00
N SER A 246 -21.60 10.45 -9.61
CA SER A 246 -22.67 10.26 -8.61
C SER A 246 -22.18 9.62 -7.31
N SER A 247 -21.03 10.09 -6.81
CA SER A 247 -20.37 9.55 -5.62
C SER A 247 -19.96 10.68 -4.66
N THR A 248 -19.76 10.34 -3.39
CA THR A 248 -19.28 11.23 -2.33
C THR A 248 -18.05 10.61 -1.68
N SER A 249 -16.91 11.26 -1.82
CA SER A 249 -15.63 10.75 -1.29
C SER A 249 -15.01 11.72 -0.29
N ARG A 250 -14.18 11.21 0.61
CA ARG A 250 -13.32 11.99 1.49
C ARG A 250 -11.86 11.70 1.14
N ILE A 251 -11.05 12.74 1.04
CA ILE A 251 -9.59 12.64 0.99
C ILE A 251 -9.00 13.33 2.21
N THR A 252 -8.10 12.62 2.89
CA THR A 252 -7.30 13.16 4.00
C THR A 252 -5.92 13.50 3.46
N VAL A 253 -5.45 14.71 3.73
CA VAL A 253 -4.14 15.23 3.27
C VAL A 253 -3.29 15.72 4.46
N PRO A 254 -1.96 15.86 4.32
CA PRO A 254 -1.10 16.34 5.40
C PRO A 254 -1.39 17.81 5.78
N LYS A 255 -1.52 18.12 7.08
CA LYS A 255 -1.80 19.49 7.56
C LYS A 255 -0.79 20.56 7.15
N ASP A 256 0.49 20.18 7.08
CA ASP A 256 1.58 21.14 6.93
C ASP A 256 1.92 21.42 5.45
N VAL A 257 1.34 20.66 4.53
CA VAL A 257 1.61 20.77 3.10
C VAL A 257 0.57 21.69 2.45
N PRO A 258 0.97 22.81 1.85
CA PRO A 258 0.05 23.64 1.08
C PRO A 258 -0.48 22.85 -0.12
N ILE A 259 -1.76 23.00 -0.42
CA ILE A 259 -2.41 22.42 -1.60
C ILE A 259 -3.32 23.44 -2.31
N ALA A 260 -3.37 23.37 -3.63
CA ALA A 260 -4.38 24.00 -4.45
C ALA A 260 -5.54 23.02 -4.63
N VAL A 261 -6.77 23.52 -4.56
CA VAL A 261 -7.98 22.70 -4.69
C VAL A 261 -8.72 23.11 -5.96
N LEU A 262 -8.89 22.16 -6.88
CA LEU A 262 -9.58 22.37 -8.15
C LEU A 262 -10.87 21.55 -8.19
N THR A 263 -11.88 22.07 -8.87
CA THR A 263 -13.19 21.38 -8.98
C THR A 263 -13.81 21.66 -10.34
N HIS A 264 -14.04 20.59 -11.10
CA HIS A 264 -14.63 20.64 -12.41
C HIS A 264 -15.77 19.62 -12.57
N GLY A 265 -16.62 19.90 -13.56
CA GLY A 265 -17.72 19.02 -13.94
C GLY A 265 -19.10 19.48 -13.44
N LEU A 266 -20.13 18.69 -13.77
CA LEU A 266 -21.52 19.13 -13.68
C LEU A 266 -22.16 18.73 -12.35
N ARG A 267 -22.71 19.71 -11.61
CA ARG A 267 -23.31 19.49 -10.27
C ARG A 267 -22.30 18.86 -9.29
N THR A 268 -21.05 19.29 -9.40
CA THR A 268 -19.92 18.77 -8.64
C THR A 268 -19.42 19.84 -7.68
N ARG A 269 -19.05 19.45 -6.45
CA ARG A 269 -18.53 20.40 -5.46
C ARG A 269 -17.46 19.77 -4.57
N THR A 270 -16.57 20.62 -4.06
CA THR A 270 -15.57 20.24 -3.06
C THR A 270 -15.81 20.99 -1.77
N ILE A 271 -15.67 20.31 -0.65
CA ILE A 271 -15.79 20.86 0.71
C ILE A 271 -14.43 20.73 1.38
N VAL A 272 -13.80 21.86 1.70
CA VAL A 272 -12.53 21.84 2.43
C VAL A 272 -12.79 21.98 3.92
N GLY A 273 -12.37 20.97 4.67
CA GLY A 273 -12.51 20.86 6.12
C GLY A 273 -11.35 21.47 6.90
N SER A 274 -11.35 21.26 8.21
CA SER A 274 -10.31 21.76 9.11
C SER A 274 -8.95 21.11 8.85
N GLY A 275 -7.88 21.86 9.08
CA GLY A 275 -6.51 21.36 8.99
C GLY A 275 -5.91 21.37 7.59
N VAL A 276 -6.67 21.68 6.55
CA VAL A 276 -6.12 21.82 5.19
C VAL A 276 -5.46 23.18 5.03
N ARG A 277 -4.19 23.20 4.62
CA ARG A 277 -3.49 24.43 4.24
C ARG A 277 -3.73 24.71 2.75
N GLN A 278 -4.67 25.60 2.45
CA GLN A 278 -4.95 26.00 1.07
C GLN A 278 -3.99 27.10 0.59
N ASP A 279 -3.49 26.92 -0.63
CA ASP A 279 -2.66 27.88 -1.36
C ASP A 279 -2.89 27.68 -2.87
N GLU A 280 -3.44 28.69 -3.56
CA GLU A 280 -3.78 28.61 -4.99
C GLU A 280 -2.54 28.46 -5.89
N ASP A 281 -1.39 28.94 -5.42
CA ASP A 281 -0.10 28.86 -6.15
C ASP A 281 0.68 27.59 -5.78
N SER A 282 0.10 26.71 -4.97
CA SER A 282 0.74 25.46 -4.56
C SER A 282 1.01 24.55 -5.77
N PRO A 283 2.21 23.95 -5.87
CA PRO A 283 2.48 22.92 -6.87
C PRO A 283 1.74 21.61 -6.57
N ASN A 284 1.31 21.41 -5.31
CA ASN A 284 0.51 20.26 -4.92
C ASN A 284 -0.96 20.55 -5.16
N ILE A 285 -1.63 19.68 -5.91
CA ILE A 285 -3.01 19.90 -6.38
C ILE A 285 -3.87 18.71 -5.98
N VAL A 286 -5.03 18.98 -5.41
CA VAL A 286 -6.13 18.01 -5.30
C VAL A 286 -7.26 18.50 -6.20
N GLU A 287 -7.61 17.71 -7.20
CA GLU A 287 -8.67 18.04 -8.13
C GLU A 287 -9.82 17.04 -8.02
N LEU A 288 -11.04 17.57 -8.07
CA LEU A 288 -12.24 16.77 -8.31
C LEU A 288 -12.73 17.01 -9.74
N ASN A 289 -12.82 15.94 -10.53
CA ASN A 289 -13.58 15.93 -11.78
C ASN A 289 -14.77 14.97 -11.66
N GLY A 290 -15.99 15.45 -11.93
CA GLY A 290 -17.13 14.53 -11.82
C GLY A 290 -18.46 15.03 -12.33
N VAL A 291 -19.48 14.19 -12.19
CA VAL A 291 -20.88 14.55 -12.47
C VAL A 291 -21.74 14.13 -11.29
N ALA A 292 -22.43 15.12 -10.69
CA ALA A 292 -23.24 14.94 -9.49
C ALA A 292 -22.44 14.36 -8.31
N SER A 293 -21.19 14.84 -8.13
CA SER A 293 -20.24 14.26 -7.17
C SER A 293 -19.77 15.26 -6.11
N GLU A 294 -19.29 14.74 -4.98
CA GLU A 294 -18.73 15.54 -3.88
C GLU A 294 -17.37 14.98 -3.43
N LEU A 295 -16.43 15.88 -3.14
CA LEU A 295 -15.16 15.54 -2.47
C LEU A 295 -15.03 16.36 -1.19
N ILE A 296 -14.82 15.69 -0.07
CA ILE A 296 -14.51 16.31 1.22
C ILE A 296 -13.00 16.21 1.42
N ILE A 297 -12.31 17.32 1.67
CA ILE A 297 -10.86 17.36 1.88
C ILE A 297 -10.59 17.71 3.36
N GLU A 298 -9.94 16.84 4.11
CA GLU A 298 -9.61 17.05 5.53
C GLU A 298 -8.10 17.01 5.76
N GLY A 299 -7.59 17.81 6.71
CA GLY A 299 -6.19 17.77 7.10
C GLY A 299 -5.96 16.84 8.28
N ARG A 300 -4.93 15.99 8.20
CA ARG A 300 -4.48 15.11 9.29
C ARG A 300 -3.19 15.57 9.93
#